data_AF-A0A5B0RGL6-F1
#
_entry.id   AF-A0A5B0RGL6-F1
#
_cell.length_a   1.000
_cell.length_b   1.000
_cell.length_c   1.000
_cell.angle_alpha   90.00
_cell.angle_beta   90.00
_cell.angle_gamma   90.00
#
_symmetry.space_group_name_H-M   'P 1'
#
loop_
_entity.id
_entity.type
_entity.pdbx_description
1 polymer ?
#
loop_
_entity_poly.entity_id
_entity_poly.type
_entity_poly.pdbx_seq_one_letter_code
_entity_poly.pdbx_strand_id
1 'polypeptide(L)'
;MQFLAALTLVTLLVSFPFATQSADFSNDYIIKWDVDRSKSYLEVKSANGKVAYTFSRTYNLPTQGQSTVITGDSTFKKLFSLVSSNDAPLPKTQYVQVDGPNAKDNLPKRQYKFDNSRIFRNMLWRFNFYYDVAGARIYYKFERNMTNKGGRIYK
;
A
#
# COMPACT_ATOMS: atom_id res chain seq x y z
N MET A 1 -22.56 -6.71 -13.29
CA MET A 1 -21.38 -7.01 -14.16
C MET A 1 -20.34 -5.90 -13.98
N GLN A 2 -19.10 -6.12 -14.43
CA GLN A 2 -17.99 -5.15 -14.49
C GLN A 2 -17.52 -4.54 -13.15
N PHE A 3 -16.47 -5.12 -12.57
CA PHE A 3 -15.52 -4.38 -11.73
C PHE A 3 -14.16 -4.38 -12.42
N LEU A 4 -13.80 -3.24 -13.01
CA LEU A 4 -12.47 -3.00 -13.57
C LEU A 4 -11.47 -2.70 -12.44
N ALA A 5 -10.23 -3.15 -12.63
CA ALA A 5 -9.25 -3.29 -11.55
C ALA A 5 -8.54 -1.98 -11.19
N ALA A 6 -8.08 -1.86 -9.93
CA ALA A 6 -6.64 -1.91 -9.59
C ALA A 6 -6.37 -1.36 -8.18
N LEU A 7 -5.74 -2.17 -7.30
CA LEU A 7 -4.92 -1.63 -6.22
C LEU A 7 -3.79 -2.57 -5.80
N THR A 8 -2.56 -2.16 -6.06
CA THR A 8 -1.45 -1.99 -5.11
C THR A 8 -0.13 -1.92 -5.89
N LEU A 9 0.88 -1.30 -5.28
CA LEU A 9 2.17 -1.08 -5.90
C LEU A 9 3.29 -1.13 -4.83
N VAL A 10 4.51 -1.46 -5.25
CA VAL A 10 5.70 -1.83 -4.44
C VAL A 10 6.59 -0.61 -4.10
N THR A 11 7.11 -0.48 -2.87
CA THR A 11 8.51 -0.02 -2.59
C THR A 11 8.92 -0.18 -1.11
N LEU A 12 10.21 -0.39 -0.87
CA LEU A 12 10.83 -0.77 0.42
C LEU A 12 11.78 0.33 0.97
N LEU A 13 12.16 0.17 2.26
CA LEU A 13 13.16 0.92 3.05
C LEU A 13 12.65 2.31 3.53
N VAL A 14 13.22 2.99 4.54
CA VAL A 14 14.29 2.72 5.54
C VAL A 14 13.72 3.22 6.90
N SER A 15 14.31 3.12 8.09
CA SER A 15 15.67 2.84 8.59
C SER A 15 15.55 2.40 10.06
N PHE A 16 16.33 1.41 10.51
CA PHE A 16 16.54 1.14 11.94
C PHE A 16 18.02 0.75 12.19
N PRO A 17 18.62 1.16 13.31
CA PRO A 17 20.01 0.85 13.63
C PRO A 17 20.19 -0.58 14.15
N PHE A 18 21.45 -1.01 14.16
CA PHE A 18 21.91 -2.37 14.41
C PHE A 18 21.41 -3.02 15.70
N ALA A 19 20.90 -4.25 15.58
CA ALA A 19 21.04 -5.30 16.59
C ALA A 19 21.37 -6.61 15.87
N THR A 20 22.47 -7.26 16.26
CA THR A 20 23.03 -8.42 15.56
C THR A 20 22.34 -9.73 15.94
N GLN A 21 21.57 -10.32 15.04
CA GLN A 21 21.50 -11.78 14.92
C GLN A 21 21.19 -12.18 13.48
N SER A 22 22.05 -13.02 12.89
CA SER A 22 21.84 -13.53 11.54
C SER A 22 20.73 -14.58 11.54
N ALA A 23 19.54 -14.15 11.13
CA ALA A 23 18.53 -15.01 10.54
C ALA A 23 18.10 -14.30 9.26
N ASP A 24 18.85 -14.56 8.17
CA ASP A 24 18.74 -13.86 6.88
C ASP A 24 17.50 -14.29 6.10
N PHE A 25 16.34 -14.06 6.71
CA PHE A 25 15.07 -13.99 6.00
C PHE A 25 15.00 -12.61 5.36
N SER A 26 15.30 -12.57 4.05
CA SER A 26 15.05 -11.41 3.21
C SER A 26 13.68 -10.78 3.54
N ASN A 27 13.61 -9.45 3.52
CA ASN A 27 12.37 -8.68 3.67
C ASN A 27 11.48 -8.79 2.40
N ASP A 28 11.45 -9.97 1.79
CA ASP A 28 10.64 -10.31 0.64
C ASP A 28 9.23 -10.66 1.08
N TYR A 29 8.29 -9.89 0.56
CA TYR A 29 6.87 -10.00 0.81
C TYR A 29 6.15 -10.42 -0.47
N ILE A 30 5.52 -11.58 -0.43
CA ILE A 30 4.83 -12.23 -1.54
C ILE A 30 3.32 -12.01 -1.35
N ILE A 31 2.69 -11.40 -2.34
CA ILE A 31 1.23 -11.31 -2.45
C ILE A 31 0.80 -12.21 -3.61
N LYS A 32 -0.14 -13.12 -3.38
CA LYS A 32 -0.69 -13.94 -4.47
C LYS A 32 -1.47 -13.07 -5.44
N TRP A 33 -1.24 -13.25 -6.74
CA TRP A 33 -1.96 -12.55 -7.80
C TRP A 33 -3.45 -12.88 -7.80
N ASP A 34 -3.78 -14.16 -7.67
CA ASP A 34 -5.16 -14.61 -7.60
C ASP A 34 -5.74 -14.30 -6.23
N VAL A 35 -6.65 -13.33 -6.23
CA VAL A 35 -7.49 -12.99 -5.08
C VAL A 35 -8.40 -14.17 -4.80
N ASP A 36 -8.19 -14.81 -3.66
CA ASP A 36 -9.13 -15.77 -3.08
C ASP A 36 -10.45 -15.05 -2.79
N ARG A 37 -11.42 -15.20 -3.70
CA ARG A 37 -12.72 -14.51 -3.62
C ARG A 37 -13.60 -14.99 -2.47
N SER A 38 -13.22 -16.07 -1.76
CA SER A 38 -13.87 -16.46 -0.51
C SER A 38 -13.48 -15.55 0.67
N LYS A 39 -12.37 -14.80 0.55
CA LYS A 39 -11.86 -13.91 1.59
C LYS A 39 -12.20 -12.45 1.30
N SER A 40 -12.51 -11.72 2.37
CA SER A 40 -12.69 -10.25 2.37
C SER A 40 -11.37 -9.47 2.47
N TYR A 41 -10.23 -10.17 2.42
CA TYR A 41 -8.89 -9.62 2.61
C TYR A 41 -7.86 -10.35 1.74
N LEU A 42 -6.73 -9.69 1.50
CA LEU A 42 -5.53 -10.25 0.89
C LEU A 42 -4.49 -10.56 1.96
N GLU A 43 -3.75 -11.65 1.76
CA GLU A 43 -2.60 -12.02 2.59
C GLU A 43 -1.30 -11.55 1.93
N VAL A 44 -0.47 -10.87 2.71
CA VAL A 44 0.95 -10.65 2.41
C VAL A 44 1.73 -11.71 3.17
N LYS A 45 2.50 -12.53 2.47
CA LYS A 45 3.31 -13.59 3.08
C LYS A 45 4.78 -13.18 3.08
N SER A 46 5.51 -13.47 4.15
CA SER A 46 6.98 -13.42 4.14
C SER A 46 7.54 -14.53 3.25
N ALA A 47 8.83 -14.46 2.90
CA ALA A 47 9.52 -15.46 2.07
C ALA A 47 9.31 -16.92 2.53
N ASN A 48 9.19 -17.15 3.84
CA ASN A 48 8.91 -18.46 4.45
C ASN A 48 7.42 -18.90 4.43
N GLY A 49 6.56 -18.19 3.69
CA GLY A 49 5.14 -18.54 3.49
C GLY A 49 4.18 -18.15 4.64
N LYS A 50 4.69 -17.70 5.79
CA LYS A 50 3.85 -17.18 6.89
C LYS A 50 3.16 -15.88 6.47
N VAL A 51 1.93 -15.65 6.93
CA VAL A 51 1.27 -14.35 6.74
C VAL A 51 1.98 -13.32 7.63
N ALA A 52 2.49 -12.25 7.02
CA ALA A 52 3.13 -11.12 7.70
C ALA A 52 2.14 -9.96 7.90
N TYR A 53 1.35 -9.66 6.86
CA TYR A 53 0.33 -8.60 6.88
C TYR A 53 -0.96 -9.04 6.21
N THR A 54 -2.04 -8.36 6.55
CA THR A 54 -3.37 -8.52 5.95
C THR A 54 -3.84 -7.18 5.38
N PHE A 55 -4.46 -7.21 4.19
CA PHE A 55 -5.08 -6.02 3.58
C PHE A 55 -6.57 -6.27 3.37
N SER A 56 -7.44 -5.53 4.05
CA SER A 56 -8.88 -5.51 3.74
C SER A 56 -9.30 -4.16 3.16
N ARG A 57 -10.39 -4.16 2.38
CA ARG A 57 -10.98 -2.95 1.81
C ARG A 57 -12.46 -2.91 2.16
N THR A 58 -12.91 -1.84 2.82
CA THR A 58 -14.32 -1.54 3.05
C THR A 58 -14.75 -0.37 2.18
N TYR A 59 -15.94 -0.45 1.59
CA TYR A 59 -16.51 0.66 0.80
C TYR A 59 -17.38 1.52 1.71
N ASN A 60 -17.13 2.83 1.72
CA ASN A 60 -17.80 3.76 2.61
C ASN A 60 -19.15 4.17 2.01
N LEU A 61 -20.20 3.39 2.26
CA LEU A 61 -21.57 3.79 1.93
C LEU A 61 -22.07 4.83 2.95
N PRO A 62 -22.79 5.91 2.55
CA PRO A 62 -23.33 6.18 1.22
C PRO A 62 -22.43 7.00 0.28
N THR A 63 -21.24 7.42 0.72
CA THR A 63 -20.35 8.33 -0.03
C THR A 63 -19.75 7.63 -1.27
N GLN A 64 -20.48 7.69 -2.39
CA GLN A 64 -20.12 7.03 -3.64
C GLN A 64 -18.67 7.34 -4.04
N GLY A 65 -17.88 6.28 -4.21
CA GLY A 65 -16.50 6.36 -4.67
C GLY A 65 -15.44 6.51 -3.58
N GLN A 66 -15.70 6.28 -2.30
CA GLN A 66 -14.62 6.16 -1.31
C GLN A 66 -14.53 4.77 -0.67
N SER A 67 -13.30 4.32 -0.42
CA SER A 67 -13.01 3.09 0.31
C SER A 67 -11.92 3.31 1.34
N THR A 68 -12.01 2.56 2.43
CA THR A 68 -10.99 2.46 3.47
C THR A 68 -10.21 1.17 3.25
N VAL A 69 -8.90 1.28 3.04
CA VAL A 69 -7.99 0.13 3.03
C VAL A 69 -7.37 0.02 4.42
N ILE A 70 -7.56 -1.11 5.07
CA ILE A 70 -7.01 -1.41 6.40
C ILE A 70 -5.84 -2.37 6.21
N THR A 71 -4.68 -2.00 6.76
CA THR A 71 -3.52 -2.89 6.86
C THR A 71 -3.42 -3.41 8.28
N GLY A 72 -3.44 -4.73 8.45
CA GLY A 72 -3.27 -5.40 9.74
C GLY A 72 -2.04 -6.30 9.77
N ASP A 73 -1.70 -6.78 10.95
CA ASP A 73 -0.73 -7.88 11.11
C ASP A 73 -1.36 -9.25 10.75
N SER A 74 -0.65 -10.33 11.07
CA SER A 74 -1.09 -11.71 10.87
C SER A 74 -2.31 -12.12 11.71
N THR A 75 -2.66 -11.35 12.74
CA THR A 75 -3.82 -11.55 13.63
C THR A 75 -4.98 -10.63 13.30
N PHE A 76 -4.92 -9.91 12.16
CA PHE A 76 -5.86 -8.86 11.73
C PHE A 76 -5.89 -7.61 12.63
N LYS A 77 -4.96 -7.47 13.59
CA LYS A 77 -4.84 -6.24 14.37
C LYS A 77 -4.41 -5.10 13.45
N LYS A 78 -5.26 -4.07 13.35
CA LYS A 78 -5.03 -2.86 12.54
C LYS A 78 -3.71 -2.19 12.91
N LEU A 79 -2.84 -2.02 11.91
CA LEU A 79 -1.59 -1.23 11.98
C LEU A 79 -1.82 0.20 11.48
N PHE A 80 -2.54 0.36 10.37
CA PHE A 80 -2.98 1.66 9.84
C PHE A 80 -4.13 1.50 8.86
N SER A 81 -4.87 2.59 8.60
CA SER A 81 -5.89 2.66 7.55
C SER A 81 -5.66 3.86 6.63
N LEU A 82 -5.91 3.65 5.33
CA LEU A 82 -5.87 4.68 4.30
C LEU A 82 -7.26 4.84 3.70
N VAL A 83 -7.77 6.07 3.58
CA VAL A 83 -9.00 6.36 2.83
C VAL A 83 -8.64 6.92 1.46
N SER A 84 -9.33 6.42 0.43
CA SER A 84 -9.23 6.92 -0.94
C SER A 84 -9.91 8.28 -1.11
N SER A 85 -9.38 9.12 -1.99
CA SER A 85 -10.05 10.35 -2.40
C SER A 85 -11.23 10.06 -3.33
N ASN A 86 -11.03 9.14 -4.29
CA ASN A 86 -12.03 8.63 -5.22
C ASN A 86 -11.57 7.31 -5.88
N ASP A 87 -12.35 6.24 -5.74
CA ASP A 87 -12.21 4.89 -6.34
C ASP A 87 -13.06 4.69 -7.61
N ALA A 88 -13.77 5.71 -8.08
CA ALA A 88 -14.27 5.73 -9.46
C ALA A 88 -13.08 5.47 -10.43
N PRO A 89 -13.32 5.03 -11.68
CA PRO A 89 -12.28 4.76 -12.68
C PRO A 89 -11.65 6.05 -13.23
N LEU A 90 -11.26 6.96 -12.34
CA LEU A 90 -10.56 8.19 -12.63
C LEU A 90 -9.08 7.90 -12.86
N PRO A 91 -8.39 8.76 -13.62
CA PRO A 91 -6.99 8.51 -13.96
C PRO A 91 -6.03 8.78 -12.79
N LYS A 92 -6.51 9.33 -11.67
CA LYS A 92 -5.71 9.68 -10.49
C LYS A 92 -6.51 9.44 -9.21
N THR A 93 -5.90 8.76 -8.24
CA THR A 93 -6.47 8.53 -6.91
C THR A 93 -5.41 8.79 -5.85
N GLN A 94 -5.81 9.42 -4.74
CA GLN A 94 -4.95 9.59 -3.56
C GLN A 94 -5.48 8.73 -2.41
N TYR A 95 -4.58 8.14 -1.65
CA TYR A 95 -4.86 7.40 -0.42
C TYR A 95 -4.17 8.14 0.73
N VAL A 96 -4.95 8.58 1.73
CA VAL A 96 -4.45 9.34 2.87
C VAL A 96 -4.67 8.53 4.13
N GLN A 97 -3.66 8.44 4.99
CA GLN A 97 -3.82 7.84 6.30
C GLN A 97 -4.84 8.63 7.14
N VAL A 98 -5.93 7.96 7.51
CA VAL A 98 -6.96 8.49 8.41
C VAL A 98 -6.60 8.14 9.84
N ASP A 99 -6.39 6.86 10.12
CA ASP A 99 -5.86 6.38 11.39
C ASP A 99 -4.56 5.61 11.19
N GLY A 100 -3.70 5.65 12.20
CA GLY A 100 -2.38 5.08 12.16
C GLY A 100 -1.35 6.07 12.73
N PRO A 101 -0.06 5.70 12.79
CA PRO A 101 0.72 5.97 14.01
C PRO A 101 1.31 7.38 14.26
N ASN A 102 0.58 8.45 13.92
CA ASN A 102 0.80 9.78 14.49
C ASN A 102 -0.18 10.06 15.67
N ALA A 103 -0.75 9.01 16.28
CA ALA A 103 -1.67 9.14 17.41
C ALA A 103 -1.23 8.39 18.68
N LYS A 104 -0.61 7.20 18.60
CA LYS A 104 -0.13 6.45 19.79
C LYS A 104 1.19 5.66 19.62
N ASP A 105 1.78 5.62 18.43
CA ASP A 105 2.74 4.55 18.06
C ASP A 105 3.88 4.96 17.07
N ASN A 106 4.19 6.26 16.98
CA ASN A 106 5.42 6.84 16.41
C ASN A 106 5.84 6.47 14.95
N LEU A 107 4.94 6.03 14.06
CA LEU A 107 5.28 5.77 12.64
C LEU A 107 4.78 6.88 11.69
N PRO A 108 5.63 7.35 10.75
CA PRO A 108 5.31 8.44 9.80
C PRO A 108 3.92 8.37 9.16
N LYS A 109 3.26 9.52 9.03
CA LYS A 109 1.96 9.63 8.33
C LYS A 109 2.13 9.29 6.85
N ARG A 110 1.26 8.40 6.34
CA ARG A 110 1.33 7.90 4.96
C ARG A 110 0.40 8.67 4.02
N GLN A 111 0.88 8.98 2.81
CA GLN A 111 0.06 9.41 1.69
C GLN A 111 0.56 8.75 0.40
N TYR A 112 -0.29 7.97 -0.25
CA TYR A 112 0.04 7.32 -1.52
C TYR A 112 -0.77 7.97 -2.64
N LYS A 113 -0.17 8.14 -3.82
CA LYS A 113 -0.86 8.68 -5.01
C LYS A 113 -0.68 7.73 -6.17
N PHE A 114 -1.77 7.35 -6.80
CA PHE A 114 -1.81 6.60 -8.04
C PHE A 114 -2.11 7.57 -9.21
N ASP A 115 -1.39 7.40 -10.31
CA ASP A 115 -1.54 8.17 -11.54
C ASP A 115 -1.43 7.21 -12.75
N ASN A 116 -2.58 7.01 -13.39
CA ASN A 116 -2.76 6.29 -14.65
C ASN A 116 -3.28 7.23 -15.75
N SER A 117 -3.09 8.55 -15.61
CA SER A 117 -3.59 9.55 -16.58
C SER A 117 -2.84 9.58 -17.90
N ARG A 118 -1.88 8.69 -18.07
CA ARG A 118 -1.01 8.59 -19.23
C ARG A 118 -1.35 7.31 -19.96
N ILE A 119 -2.45 7.36 -20.71
CA ILE A 119 -2.83 6.34 -21.69
C ILE A 119 -1.56 6.03 -22.51
N PHE A 120 -1.16 4.75 -22.55
CA PHE A 120 0.09 4.25 -23.17
C PHE A 120 1.44 4.59 -22.47
N ARG A 121 1.48 4.97 -21.18
CA ARG A 121 2.74 5.01 -20.39
C ARG A 121 2.64 4.23 -19.07
N ASN A 122 3.76 4.15 -18.36
CA ASN A 122 3.85 3.45 -17.07
C ASN A 122 2.80 3.96 -16.06
N MET A 123 2.12 3.03 -15.40
CA MET A 123 1.33 3.29 -14.19
C MET A 123 2.27 3.83 -13.11
N LEU A 124 2.04 5.07 -12.67
CA LEU A 124 2.95 5.74 -11.76
C LEU A 124 2.31 5.86 -10.39
N TRP A 125 3.01 5.37 -9.38
CA TRP A 125 2.63 5.57 -7.99
C TRP A 125 3.71 6.33 -7.23
N ARG A 126 3.28 7.06 -6.21
CA ARG A 126 4.13 7.86 -5.33
C ARG A 126 3.77 7.54 -3.88
N PHE A 127 4.76 7.23 -3.06
CA PHE A 127 4.59 7.01 -1.62
C PHE A 127 5.27 8.16 -0.88
N ASN A 128 4.59 8.68 0.14
CA ASN A 128 5.09 9.74 0.99
C ASN A 128 4.93 9.27 2.44
N PHE A 129 6.04 9.33 3.18
CA PHE A 129 6.11 8.99 4.59
C PHE A 129 6.56 10.23 5.34
N TYR A 130 5.61 10.95 5.95
CA TYR A 130 5.84 12.24 6.62
C TYR A 130 6.26 12.04 8.07
N TYR A 131 7.45 12.52 8.41
CA TYR A 131 8.02 12.42 9.76
C TYR A 131 7.43 13.44 10.74
N ASP A 132 7.08 14.63 10.23
CA ASP A 132 6.64 15.76 11.03
C ASP A 132 5.44 16.51 10.39
N VAL A 133 4.99 17.56 11.07
CA VAL A 133 3.95 18.48 10.58
C VAL A 133 4.53 19.52 9.61
N ALA A 134 5.85 19.76 9.66
CA ALA A 134 6.55 20.70 8.80
C ALA A 134 6.67 20.21 7.33
N GLY A 135 6.46 18.93 7.09
CA GLY A 135 6.38 18.32 5.76
C GLY A 135 7.61 17.51 5.34
N ALA A 136 8.57 17.28 6.24
CA ALA A 136 9.71 16.42 5.98
C ALA A 136 9.22 14.99 5.70
N ARG A 137 9.68 14.40 4.59
CA ARG A 137 9.20 13.08 4.14
C ARG A 137 10.30 12.23 3.51
N ILE A 138 10.18 10.91 3.65
CA ILE A 138 10.69 10.01 2.61
C ILE A 138 9.71 10.02 1.45
N TYR A 139 10.24 10.11 0.24
CA TYR A 139 9.50 9.93 -0.99
C TYR A 139 9.95 8.64 -1.67
N TYR A 140 9.00 7.93 -2.28
CA TYR A 140 9.29 6.87 -3.24
C TYR A 140 8.39 7.03 -4.46
N LYS A 141 8.90 6.59 -5.61
CA LYS A 141 8.14 6.46 -6.85
C LYS A 141 8.38 5.05 -7.39
N PHE A 142 7.32 4.34 -7.79
CA PHE A 142 7.50 3.21 -8.69
C PHE A 142 6.66 3.40 -9.96
N GLU A 143 7.37 3.32 -11.08
CA GLU A 143 6.84 3.35 -12.44
C GLU A 143 6.67 1.92 -12.93
N ARG A 144 5.42 1.46 -12.95
CA ARG A 144 5.03 0.11 -13.35
C ARG A 144 4.74 0.05 -14.84
N ASN A 145 5.41 -0.86 -15.52
CA ASN A 145 5.14 -1.23 -16.90
C ASN A 145 3.75 -1.87 -17.00
N MET A 146 2.90 -1.37 -17.92
CA MET A 146 1.53 -1.87 -18.05
C MET A 146 1.44 -3.29 -18.62
N THR A 147 2.43 -3.72 -19.42
CA THR A 147 2.42 -4.99 -20.16
C THR A 147 2.89 -6.16 -19.28
N ASN A 148 4.06 -6.03 -18.63
CA ASN A 148 4.68 -7.12 -17.87
C ASN A 148 4.57 -6.97 -16.34
N LYS A 149 3.87 -5.94 -15.84
CA LYS A 149 3.63 -5.63 -14.42
C LYS A 149 4.88 -5.32 -13.58
N GLY A 150 6.10 -5.46 -14.11
CA GLY A 150 7.35 -5.05 -13.48
C GLY A 150 7.59 -3.54 -13.61
N GLY A 151 8.83 -3.08 -13.41
CA GLY A 151 9.23 -1.70 -13.67
C GLY A 151 10.28 -1.19 -12.68
N ARG A 152 10.28 0.12 -12.40
CA ARG A 152 11.42 0.78 -11.71
C ARG A 152 11.02 1.55 -10.46
N ILE A 153 11.79 1.27 -9.41
CA ILE A 153 11.73 1.82 -8.07
C ILE A 153 12.72 3.00 -7.98
N TYR A 154 12.27 4.10 -7.39
CA TYR A 154 13.07 5.30 -7.13
C TYR A 154 12.78 5.79 -5.72
N LYS A 155 13.81 6.36 -5.08
CA LYS A 155 13.76 7.02 -3.78
C LYS A 155 14.24 8.46 -3.99
#